data_AF-A0AAJ4JPQ3-F1
#
_entry.id   AF-A0AAJ4JPQ3-F1
#
_cell.length_a   1.000
_cell.length_b   1.000
_cell.length_c   1.000
_cell.angle_alpha   90.00
_cell.angle_beta   90.00
_cell.angle_gamma   90.00
#
_symmetry.space_group_name_H-M   'P 1'
#
loop_
_entity.id
_entity.type
_entity.pdbx_description
1 polymer ?
#
loop_
_entity_poly.entity_id
_entity_poly.type
_entity_poly.pdbx_seq_one_letter_code
_entity_poly.pdbx_strand_id
1 'polypeptide(L)'
;MIPYVFVAAAAFAVFPILILFKINVEKLKKDPRQQGKVQTNMMLGVAISEAIPIILIIYGFSKLAPVSDVSTLYVPGIIIVFFMLFAAFFIFMQRKVDVEENSKSAVNNFSMISLMLTMAIPLISVISLFLMVP
;
A
#
# COMPACT_ATOMS: atom_id res chain seq x y z
N MET A 1 4.33 6.33 -21.24
CA MET A 1 3.46 5.17 -20.89
C MET A 1 4.03 4.32 -19.77
N ILE A 2 5.31 3.90 -19.83
CA ILE A 2 5.94 3.10 -18.76
C ILE A 2 5.81 3.71 -17.35
N PRO A 3 5.94 5.03 -17.13
CA PRO A 3 5.72 5.61 -15.79
C PRO A 3 4.35 5.29 -15.19
N TYR A 4 3.31 5.17 -16.03
CA TYR A 4 1.94 4.85 -15.60
C TYR A 4 1.75 3.37 -15.26
N VAL A 5 2.66 2.48 -15.67
CA VAL A 5 2.68 1.08 -15.21
C VAL A 5 2.98 1.04 -13.71
N PHE A 6 3.95 1.85 -13.25
CA PHE A 6 4.28 1.97 -11.82
C PHE A 6 3.14 2.61 -11.02
N VAL A 7 2.38 3.53 -11.63
CA VAL A 7 1.14 4.07 -11.05
C VAL A 7 0.09 2.98 -10.89
N ALA A 8 -0.13 2.17 -11.93
CA ALA A 8 -1.08 1.06 -11.87
C ALA A 8 -0.68 0.04 -10.79
N ALA A 9 0.61 -0.33 -10.72
CA ALA A 9 1.12 -1.22 -9.67
C ALA A 9 0.82 -0.68 -8.26
N ALA A 10 1.06 0.62 -8.04
CA ALA A 10 0.76 1.25 -6.76
C ALA A 10 -0.75 1.24 -6.45
N ALA A 11 -1.61 1.54 -7.42
CA ALA A 11 -3.07 1.52 -7.24
C ALA A 11 -3.58 0.10 -6.89
N PHE A 12 -3.15 -0.90 -7.64
CA PHE A 12 -3.54 -2.31 -7.44
C PHE A 12 -2.99 -2.90 -6.14
N ALA A 13 -1.92 -2.34 -5.58
CA ALA A 13 -1.47 -2.71 -4.23
C ALA A 13 -2.30 -1.99 -3.17
N VAL A 14 -2.44 -0.67 -3.27
CA VAL A 14 -3.03 0.15 -2.20
C VAL A 14 -4.49 -0.18 -1.95
N PHE A 15 -5.35 -0.17 -2.98
CA PHE A 15 -6.79 -0.31 -2.75
C PHE A 15 -7.20 -1.66 -2.15
N PRO A 16 -6.76 -2.82 -2.68
CA PRO A 16 -7.10 -4.11 -2.08
C PRO A 16 -6.56 -4.26 -0.65
N ILE A 17 -5.33 -3.81 -0.39
CA ILE A 17 -4.73 -3.89 0.95
C ILE A 17 -5.50 -3.03 1.95
N LEU A 18 -5.94 -1.82 1.57
CA LEU A 18 -6.78 -0.99 2.44
C LEU A 18 -8.14 -1.61 2.75
N ILE A 19 -8.75 -2.30 1.78
CA ILE A 19 -10.01 -3.04 1.99
C ILE A 19 -9.76 -4.18 2.99
N LEU A 20 -8.71 -4.96 2.81
CA LEU A 20 -8.32 -6.04 3.72
C LEU A 20 -8.03 -5.51 5.11
N PHE A 21 -7.29 -4.42 5.22
CA PHE A 21 -7.02 -3.74 6.48
C PHE A 21 -8.32 -3.33 7.18
N LYS A 22 -9.25 -2.67 6.47
CA LYS A 22 -10.55 -2.26 7.04
C LYS A 22 -11.32 -3.46 7.60
N ILE A 23 -11.43 -4.54 6.83
CA ILE A 23 -12.16 -5.75 7.26
C ILE A 23 -11.53 -6.36 8.52
N ASN A 24 -10.20 -6.38 8.58
CA ASN A 24 -9.44 -7.03 9.64
C ASN A 24 -9.33 -6.17 10.91
N VAL A 25 -9.16 -4.87 10.79
CA VAL A 25 -9.10 -3.95 11.94
C VAL A 25 -10.46 -3.89 12.65
N GLU A 26 -11.58 -3.95 11.94
CA GLU A 26 -12.92 -4.00 12.54
C GLU A 26 -13.15 -5.26 13.39
N LYS A 27 -12.56 -6.40 13.01
CA LYS A 27 -12.59 -7.62 13.83
C LYS A 27 -11.77 -7.44 15.10
N LEU A 28 -10.62 -6.78 14.99
CA LEU A 28 -9.71 -6.55 16.10
C LEU A 28 -10.24 -5.54 17.11
N LYS A 29 -10.99 -4.54 16.65
CA LYS A 29 -11.71 -3.60 17.53
C LYS A 29 -12.70 -4.33 18.44
N LYS A 30 -13.40 -5.33 17.90
CA LYS A 30 -14.41 -6.13 18.62
C LYS A 30 -13.81 -7.18 19.56
N ASP A 31 -12.72 -7.83 19.17
CA ASP A 31 -12.04 -8.82 20.00
C ASP A 31 -10.52 -8.80 19.77
N PRO A 32 -9.74 -8.15 20.67
CA PRO A 32 -8.29 -8.01 20.51
C PRO A 32 -7.55 -9.35 20.61
N ARG A 33 -8.15 -10.39 21.20
CA ARG A 33 -7.54 -11.72 21.32
C ARG A 33 -7.36 -12.41 19.97
N GLN A 34 -8.06 -11.93 18.94
CA GLN A 34 -7.96 -12.47 17.58
C GLN A 34 -6.76 -11.95 16.78
N GLN A 35 -5.87 -11.14 17.39
CA GLN A 35 -4.75 -10.49 16.72
C GLN A 35 -3.95 -11.43 15.82
N GLY A 36 -3.56 -12.61 16.31
CA GLY A 36 -2.79 -13.58 15.50
C GLY A 36 -3.54 -14.03 14.25
N LYS A 37 -4.83 -14.38 14.38
CA LYS A 37 -5.67 -14.80 13.24
C LYS A 37 -5.86 -13.68 12.22
N VAL A 38 -6.12 -12.46 12.71
CA VAL A 38 -6.33 -11.28 11.87
C VAL A 38 -5.05 -10.91 11.12
N GLN A 39 -3.88 -11.01 11.77
CA GLN A 39 -2.59 -10.78 11.14
C GLN A 39 -2.27 -11.81 10.06
N THR A 40 -2.51 -13.11 10.31
CA THR A 40 -2.34 -14.16 9.29
C THR A 40 -3.23 -13.91 8.08
N ASN A 41 -4.51 -13.56 8.29
CA ASN A 41 -5.43 -13.25 7.21
C ASN A 41 -4.98 -12.03 6.40
N MET A 42 -4.45 -11.00 7.08
CA MET A 42 -3.90 -9.82 6.43
C MET A 42 -2.71 -10.18 5.55
N MET A 43 -1.75 -10.96 6.05
CA MET A 43 -0.56 -11.38 5.29
C MET A 43 -0.93 -12.22 4.06
N LEU A 44 -1.83 -13.20 4.21
CA LEU A 44 -2.30 -14.00 3.09
C LEU A 44 -3.06 -13.15 2.06
N GLY A 45 -3.93 -12.26 2.52
CA GLY A 45 -4.66 -11.35 1.65
C GLY A 45 -3.73 -10.40 0.88
N VAL A 46 -2.70 -9.88 1.54
CA VAL A 46 -1.67 -9.03 0.91
C VAL A 46 -0.91 -9.83 -0.15
N ALA A 47 -0.43 -11.04 0.17
CA ALA A 47 0.31 -11.87 -0.79
C ALA A 47 -0.49 -12.15 -2.07
N ILE A 48 -1.80 -12.39 -1.94
CA ILE A 48 -2.70 -12.57 -3.10
C ILE A 48 -2.90 -11.25 -3.84
N SER A 49 -3.12 -10.15 -3.11
CA SER A 49 -3.36 -8.82 -3.68
C SER A 49 -2.15 -8.28 -4.44
N GLU A 50 -0.94 -8.65 -4.02
CA GLU A 50 0.31 -8.19 -4.62
C GLU A 50 0.72 -8.95 -5.89
N ALA A 51 0.06 -10.06 -6.23
CA ALA A 51 0.41 -10.83 -7.44
C ALA A 51 0.39 -9.97 -8.72
N ILE A 52 -0.68 -9.17 -8.91
CA ILE A 52 -0.81 -8.26 -10.06
C ILE A 52 0.21 -7.12 -9.97
N PRO A 53 0.32 -6.36 -8.85
CA PRO A 53 1.36 -5.36 -8.67
C PRO A 53 2.78 -5.85 -8.98
N ILE A 54 3.17 -7.03 -8.49
CA ILE A 54 4.50 -7.60 -8.72
C ILE A 54 4.74 -7.85 -10.22
N ILE A 55 3.76 -8.41 -10.94
CA ILE A 55 3.86 -8.60 -12.39
C ILE A 55 4.05 -7.25 -13.10
N LEU A 56 3.29 -6.22 -12.70
CA LEU A 56 3.42 -4.87 -13.27
C LEU A 56 4.77 -4.24 -12.98
N ILE A 57 5.31 -4.41 -11.77
CA ILE A 57 6.65 -3.95 -11.39
C ILE A 57 7.70 -4.63 -12.27
N ILE A 58 7.68 -5.95 -12.40
CA ILE A 58 8.63 -6.71 -13.23
C ILE A 58 8.54 -6.23 -14.70
N TYR A 59 7.32 -6.09 -15.23
CA TYR A 59 7.11 -5.58 -16.58
C TYR A 59 7.66 -4.16 -16.75
N GLY A 60 7.38 -3.25 -15.81
CA GLY A 60 7.89 -1.88 -15.82
C GLY A 60 9.41 -1.84 -15.81
N PHE A 61 10.06 -2.63 -14.95
CA PHE A 61 11.52 -2.75 -14.92
C PHE A 61 12.11 -3.33 -16.21
N SER A 62 11.45 -4.31 -16.84
CA SER A 62 11.91 -4.90 -18.11
C SER A 62 11.92 -3.92 -19.29
N LYS A 63 11.21 -2.79 -19.16
CA LYS A 63 11.11 -1.71 -20.16
C LYS A 63 11.65 -0.39 -19.62
N LEU A 64 12.43 -0.42 -18.55
CA LEU A 64 12.95 0.78 -17.92
C LEU A 64 13.96 1.46 -18.86
N ALA A 65 13.71 2.73 -19.15
CA ALA A 65 14.57 3.57 -19.95
C ALA A 65 14.45 5.02 -19.46
N PRO A 66 15.52 5.83 -19.55
CA PRO A 66 15.44 7.25 -19.24
C PRO A 66 14.39 7.96 -20.09
N VAL A 67 13.65 8.89 -19.49
CA VAL A 67 12.71 9.74 -20.24
C VAL A 67 13.45 10.89 -20.92
N SER A 68 12.96 11.30 -22.08
CA SER A 68 13.50 12.47 -22.80
C SER A 68 13.20 13.80 -22.09
N ASP A 69 12.12 13.85 -21.31
CA ASP A 69 11.70 15.03 -20.55
C ASP A 69 11.20 14.60 -19.16
N VAL A 70 11.83 15.16 -18.11
CA VAL A 70 11.51 14.91 -16.70
C VAL A 70 10.07 15.34 -16.35
N SER A 71 9.52 16.32 -17.06
CA SER A 71 8.14 16.79 -16.82
C SER A 71 7.10 15.66 -16.97
N THR A 72 7.43 14.65 -17.79
CA THR A 72 6.59 13.46 -18.01
C THR A 72 6.47 12.55 -16.78
N LEU A 73 7.36 12.71 -15.80
CA LEU A 73 7.36 11.95 -14.54
C LEU A 73 6.54 12.63 -13.44
N TYR A 74 6.22 13.91 -13.57
CA TYR A 74 5.54 14.67 -12.52
C TYR A 74 4.14 14.14 -12.22
N VAL A 75 3.32 13.95 -13.25
CA VAL A 75 1.95 13.44 -13.06
C VAL A 75 1.96 12.01 -12.47
N PRO A 76 2.70 11.04 -13.02
CA PRO A 76 2.85 9.72 -12.40
C PRO A 76 3.33 9.77 -10.94
N GLY A 77 4.34 10.60 -10.66
CA GLY A 77 4.90 10.75 -9.31
C GLY A 77 3.89 11.30 -8.32
N ILE A 78 3.16 12.36 -8.69
CA ILE A 78 2.12 12.97 -7.86
C ILE A 78 1.01 11.96 -7.53
N ILE A 79 0.60 11.14 -8.50
CA ILE A 79 -0.44 10.12 -8.27
C ILE A 79 0.03 9.07 -7.27
N ILE A 80 1.27 8.58 -7.38
CA ILE A 80 1.79 7.57 -6.44
C ILE A 80 1.92 8.16 -5.04
N VAL A 81 2.45 9.38 -4.91
CA VAL A 81 2.52 10.10 -3.63
C VAL A 81 1.13 10.30 -3.04
N PHE A 82 0.14 10.66 -3.86
CA PHE A 82 -1.25 10.77 -3.42
C PHE A 82 -1.78 9.44 -2.87
N PHE A 83 -1.51 8.30 -3.52
CA PHE A 83 -1.92 6.99 -2.99
C PHE A 83 -1.23 6.66 -1.66
N MET A 84 0.05 7.00 -1.50
CA MET A 84 0.75 6.83 -0.23
C MET A 84 0.13 7.69 0.87
N LEU A 85 -0.12 8.97 0.61
CA LEU A 85 -0.75 9.87 1.58
C LEU A 85 -2.16 9.41 1.94
N PHE A 86 -2.95 9.01 0.94
CA PHE A 86 -4.29 8.49 1.14
C PHE A 86 -4.29 7.22 2.01
N ALA A 87 -3.40 6.28 1.72
CA ALA A 87 -3.28 5.04 2.49
C ALA A 87 -2.87 5.29 3.94
N ALA A 88 -1.85 6.13 4.16
CA ALA A 88 -1.41 6.51 5.49
C ALA A 88 -2.54 7.20 6.27
N PHE A 89 -3.19 8.18 5.65
CA PHE A 89 -4.34 8.89 6.23
C PHE A 89 -5.46 7.91 6.61
N PHE A 90 -5.85 7.03 5.69
CA PHE A 90 -6.91 6.05 5.92
C PHE A 90 -6.59 5.13 7.10
N ILE A 91 -5.39 4.55 7.14
CA ILE A 91 -4.95 3.65 8.22
C ILE A 91 -4.93 4.40 9.57
N PHE A 92 -4.39 5.63 9.57
CA PHE A 92 -4.32 6.44 10.79
C PHE A 92 -5.67 6.93 11.30
N MET A 93 -6.64 7.11 10.40
CA MET A 93 -8.02 7.40 10.77
C MET A 93 -8.67 6.16 11.39
N GLN A 94 -8.59 5.02 10.71
CA GLN A 94 -9.25 3.78 11.14
C GLN A 94 -8.70 3.20 12.45
N ARG A 95 -7.41 3.44 12.76
CA ARG A 95 -6.83 3.03 14.06
C ARG A 95 -7.34 3.85 15.26
N LYS A 96 -8.04 4.95 15.02
CA LYS A 96 -8.56 5.85 16.08
C LYS A 96 -10.07 5.78 16.22
N VAL A 97 -10.80 5.52 15.13
CA VAL A 97 -12.27 5.47 15.12
C VAL A 97 -12.75 4.23 15.84
N ASP A 98 -13.64 4.41 16.82
CA ASP A 98 -14.34 3.34 17.56
C ASP A 98 -13.41 2.28 18.17
N VAL A 99 -12.30 2.73 18.77
CA VAL A 99 -11.32 1.85 19.42
C VAL A 99 -11.42 1.96 20.94
N GLU A 100 -11.92 0.90 21.58
CA GLU A 100 -11.91 0.76 23.03
C GLU A 100 -10.49 0.66 23.58
N GLU A 101 -10.30 1.07 24.84
CA GLU A 101 -9.00 1.15 25.49
C GLU A 101 -8.27 -0.20 25.54
N ASN A 102 -9.02 -1.27 25.79
CA ASN A 102 -8.51 -2.65 25.81
C ASN A 102 -8.01 -3.13 24.43
N SER A 103 -8.55 -2.60 23.33
CA SER A 103 -8.20 -2.98 21.96
C SER A 103 -7.09 -2.10 21.35
N LYS A 104 -6.76 -0.99 22.00
CA LYS A 104 -5.89 0.07 21.46
C LYS A 104 -4.49 -0.42 21.07
N SER A 105 -3.86 -1.23 21.94
CA SER A 105 -2.52 -1.78 21.67
C SER A 105 -2.52 -2.71 20.45
N ALA A 106 -3.48 -3.65 20.40
CA ALA A 106 -3.61 -4.59 19.29
C ALA A 106 -3.89 -3.87 17.97
N VAL A 107 -4.85 -2.93 17.95
CA VAL A 107 -5.21 -2.13 16.77
C VAL A 107 -4.03 -1.28 16.29
N ASN A 108 -3.27 -0.65 17.19
CA ASN A 108 -2.09 0.11 16.82
C ASN A 108 -1.03 -0.77 16.16
N ASN A 109 -0.67 -1.89 16.78
CA ASN A 109 0.34 -2.80 16.23
C ASN A 109 -0.08 -3.34 14.86
N PHE A 110 -1.33 -3.79 14.73
CA PHE A 110 -1.87 -4.26 13.46
C PHE A 110 -1.86 -3.18 12.38
N SER A 111 -2.21 -1.93 12.74
CA SER A 111 -2.22 -0.81 11.82
C SER A 111 -0.82 -0.43 11.34
N MET A 112 0.20 -0.49 12.21
CA MET A 112 1.58 -0.18 11.81
C MET A 112 2.14 -1.23 10.86
N ILE A 113 1.86 -2.52 11.10
CA ILE A 113 2.23 -3.61 10.17
C ILE A 113 1.52 -3.41 8.82
N SER A 114 0.21 -3.16 8.86
CA SER A 114 -0.59 -2.95 7.64
C SER A 114 -0.11 -1.74 6.84
N LEU A 115 0.33 -0.67 7.53
CA LEU A 115 0.91 0.52 6.91
C LEU A 115 2.18 0.15 6.13
N MET A 116 3.10 -0.58 6.77
CA MET A 116 4.35 -1.00 6.11
C MET A 116 4.08 -1.84 4.86
N LEU A 117 3.15 -2.80 4.94
CA LEU A 117 2.75 -3.62 3.81
C LEU A 117 2.14 -2.79 2.68
N THR A 118 1.24 -1.85 3.02
CA THR A 118 0.59 -0.99 2.03
C THR A 118 1.58 -0.06 1.31
N MET A 119 2.66 0.35 1.97
CA MET A 119 3.65 1.27 1.41
C MET A 119 4.72 0.61 0.53
N ALA A 120 4.87 -0.72 0.60
CA ALA A 120 5.96 -1.41 -0.08
C ALA A 120 5.98 -1.17 -1.60
N ILE A 121 4.90 -1.51 -2.31
CA ILE A 121 4.82 -1.33 -3.76
C ILE A 121 4.85 0.15 -4.17
N PRO A 122 4.07 1.07 -3.55
CA PRO A 122 4.16 2.49 -3.89
C PRO A 122 5.57 3.06 -3.76
N LEU A 123 6.32 2.66 -2.72
CA LEU A 123 7.70 3.11 -2.54
C LEU A 123 8.61 2.60 -3.68
N ILE A 124 8.46 1.34 -4.08
CA ILE A 124 9.18 0.78 -5.24
C ILE A 124 8.81 1.58 -6.50
N SER A 125 7.53 1.86 -6.72
CA SER A 125 7.08 2.66 -7.86
C SER A 125 7.70 4.06 -7.89
N VAL A 126 7.83 4.73 -6.75
CA VAL A 126 8.54 6.03 -6.66
C VAL A 126 10.01 5.88 -7.05
N ILE A 127 10.69 4.88 -6.49
CA ILE A 127 12.11 4.60 -6.82
C ILE A 127 12.25 4.34 -8.32
N SER A 128 11.35 3.57 -8.93
CA SER A 128 11.35 3.31 -10.37
C SER A 128 11.23 4.58 -11.20
N LEU A 129 10.43 5.57 -10.77
CA LEU A 129 10.37 6.87 -11.47
C LEU A 129 11.69 7.64 -11.37
N PHE A 130 12.36 7.61 -10.21
CA PHE A 130 13.68 8.23 -10.05
C PHE A 130 14.73 7.60 -10.97
N LEU A 131 14.68 6.29 -11.18
CA LEU A 131 15.58 5.57 -12.09
C LEU A 131 15.35 5.93 -13.58
N MET A 132 14.24 6.59 -13.91
CA MET A 132 13.94 7.05 -15.28
C MET A 132 14.38 8.50 -15.53
N VAL A 133 14.88 9.21 -14.52
CA VAL A 133 15.45 10.56 -14.71
C VAL A 133 16.72 10.44 -15.55
N PRO A 134 16.88 11.23 -16.62
CA PRO A 134 18.06 11.20 -17.50
C PRO A 134 19.34 11.69 -16.85
#